data_AF-A0A164NP71-F1
#
_entry.id   AF-A0A164NP71-F1
#
_cell.length_a   1.000
_cell.length_b   1.000
_cell.length_c   1.000
_cell.angle_alpha   90.00
_cell.angle_beta   90.00
_cell.angle_gamma   90.00
#
_symmetry.space_group_name_H-M   'P 1'
#
loop_
_entity.id
_entity.type
_entity.pdbx_description
1 polymer ?
#
loop_
_entity_poly.entity_id
_entity_poly.type
_entity_poly.pdbx_seq_one_letter_code
_entity_poly.pdbx_strand_id
1 'polypeptide(L)'
;MGAPVALGVAIWVSTRVHVGPGWLEAALFVHLASVVVGLGAVLVADYFAALWVLRLGTLAEVIAGTQRLHLPIWLGMIGLVSSGMLLSPDLSADTTRLKLAFVFALLLNGLYARALGGRMAAAGTAVGTGLLVRGVLTSVVSQSCWWGAVWIGFAAAQARSAIGRL
;
A
#
# COMPACT_ATOMS: atom_id res chain seq x y z
N MET A 1 -7.64 12.69 -10.41
CA MET A 1 -6.55 12.06 -11.20
C MET A 1 -6.62 10.55 -10.97
N GLY A 2 -6.53 9.73 -12.02
CA GLY A 2 -6.50 8.27 -11.86
C GLY A 2 -5.18 7.79 -11.25
N ALA A 3 -5.19 6.61 -10.60
CA ALA A 3 -3.99 5.97 -10.04
C ALA A 3 -2.77 5.94 -11.00
N PRO A 4 -2.92 5.67 -12.32
CA PRO A 4 -1.80 5.70 -13.25
C PRO A 4 -1.21 7.09 -13.44
N VAL A 5 -2.05 8.13 -13.48
CA VAL A 5 -1.61 9.53 -13.65
C VAL A 5 -0.84 9.99 -12.42
N ALA A 6 -1.34 9.69 -11.22
CA ALA A 6 -0.65 10.08 -9.97
C ALA A 6 0.74 9.43 -9.87
N LEU A 7 0.84 8.13 -10.18
CA LEU A 7 2.12 7.42 -10.14
C LEU A 7 3.07 7.90 -11.26
N GLY A 8 2.55 8.16 -12.46
CA GLY A 8 3.35 8.71 -13.56
C GLY A 8 3.92 10.09 -13.26
N VAL A 9 3.11 10.98 -12.65
CA VAL A 9 3.57 12.29 -12.17
C VAL A 9 4.63 12.13 -11.09
N ALA A 10 4.44 11.21 -10.14
CA ALA A 10 5.41 10.94 -9.10
C ALA A 10 6.77 10.51 -9.68
N ILE A 11 6.77 9.53 -10.58
CA ILE A 11 7.99 9.07 -11.27
C ILE A 11 8.62 10.23 -12.07
N TRP A 12 7.83 11.02 -12.78
CA TRP A 12 8.36 12.16 -13.53
C TRP A 12 9.04 13.18 -12.61
N VAL A 13 8.40 13.58 -11.52
CA VAL A 13 8.97 14.53 -10.55
C VAL A 13 10.25 13.95 -9.93
N SER A 14 10.30 12.65 -9.62
CA SER A 14 11.50 12.03 -9.03
C SER A 14 12.73 12.08 -9.96
N THR A 15 12.53 12.21 -11.28
CA THR A 15 13.65 12.42 -12.23
C THR A 15 14.14 13.87 -12.31
N ARG A 16 13.39 14.83 -11.75
CA ARG A 16 13.67 16.27 -11.86
C ARG A 16 14.22 16.87 -10.58
N VAL A 17 13.85 16.30 -9.42
CA VAL A 17 14.21 16.86 -8.12
C VAL A 17 15.56 16.31 -7.66
N HIS A 18 16.50 17.22 -7.40
CA HIS A 18 17.74 16.91 -6.68
C HIS A 18 17.56 17.31 -5.22
N VAL A 19 17.68 16.34 -4.32
CA VAL A 19 17.34 16.51 -2.91
C VAL A 19 18.63 16.59 -2.09
N GLY A 20 18.79 17.65 -1.29
CA GLY A 20 19.92 17.78 -0.36
C GLY A 20 19.82 16.81 0.83
N PRO A 21 20.91 16.55 1.58
CA PRO A 21 20.97 15.50 2.60
C PRO A 21 19.87 15.56 3.68
N GLY A 22 19.59 16.75 4.23
CA GLY A 22 18.56 16.90 5.28
C GLY A 22 17.13 16.61 4.79
N TRP A 23 16.84 16.87 3.52
CA TRP A 23 15.54 16.55 2.92
C TRP A 23 15.39 15.05 2.64
N LEU A 24 16.50 14.35 2.38
CA LEU A 24 16.50 12.89 2.20
C LEU A 24 16.10 12.18 3.51
N GLU A 25 16.65 12.62 4.64
CA GLU A 25 16.31 12.06 5.97
C GLU A 25 14.84 12.31 6.32
N ALA A 26 14.36 13.54 6.14
CA ALA A 26 12.96 13.88 6.35
C ALA A 26 12.04 13.05 5.44
N ALA A 27 12.38 12.92 4.15
CA ALA A 27 11.64 12.09 3.22
C ALA A 27 11.62 10.62 3.65
N LEU A 28 12.74 10.07 4.12
CA LEU A 28 12.82 8.70 4.59
C LEU A 28 11.94 8.48 5.83
N PHE A 29 12.00 9.39 6.80
CA PHE A 29 11.15 9.35 7.98
C PHE A 29 9.66 9.36 7.61
N VAL A 30 9.26 10.31 6.75
CA VAL A 30 7.87 10.40 6.25
C VAL A 30 7.48 9.14 5.50
N HIS A 31 8.38 8.57 4.69
CA HIS A 31 8.14 7.33 3.97
C HIS A 31 7.86 6.16 4.91
N LEU A 32 8.69 5.97 5.93
CA LEU A 32 8.52 4.90 6.93
C LEU A 32 7.26 5.11 7.78
N ALA A 33 6.99 6.34 8.22
CA ALA A 33 5.75 6.66 8.92
C ALA A 33 4.51 6.35 8.05
N SER A 34 4.60 6.62 6.75
CA SER A 34 3.54 6.31 5.79
C SER A 34 3.36 4.81 5.58
N VAL A 35 4.44 4.00 5.63
CA VAL A 35 4.34 2.53 5.68
C VAL A 35 3.55 2.13 6.92
N VAL A 36 3.92 2.62 8.09
CA VAL A 36 3.26 2.26 9.37
C VAL A 36 1.77 2.59 9.33
N VAL A 37 1.40 3.78 8.85
CA VAL A 37 0.00 4.20 8.74
C VAL A 37 -0.75 3.35 7.71
N GLY A 38 -0.21 3.19 6.50
CA GLY A 38 -0.87 2.49 5.41
C GLY A 38 -0.97 0.97 5.66
N LEU A 39 0.17 0.32 5.85
CA LEU A 39 0.25 -1.12 6.10
C LEU A 39 -0.39 -1.48 7.45
N GLY A 40 -0.21 -0.66 8.49
CA GLY A 40 -0.85 -0.88 9.78
C GLY A 40 -2.38 -0.91 9.65
N ALA A 41 -2.96 0.02 8.89
CA ALA A 41 -4.40 0.00 8.63
C ALA A 41 -4.85 -1.23 7.82
N VAL A 42 -4.05 -1.71 6.88
CA VAL A 42 -4.32 -2.98 6.16
C VAL A 42 -4.29 -4.18 7.12
N LEU A 43 -3.29 -4.26 8.01
CA LEU A 43 -3.18 -5.34 8.99
C LEU A 43 -4.38 -5.35 9.96
N VAL A 44 -4.88 -4.18 10.36
CA VAL A 44 -6.10 -4.09 11.19
C VAL A 44 -7.32 -4.58 10.41
N ALA A 45 -7.42 -4.29 9.10
CA ALA A 45 -8.52 -4.81 8.28
C ALA A 45 -8.47 -6.34 8.18
N ASP A 46 -7.28 -6.91 7.98
CA ASP A 46 -7.10 -8.36 7.94
C ASP A 46 -7.32 -9.02 9.30
N TYR A 47 -7.03 -8.32 10.41
CA TYR A 47 -7.37 -8.78 11.75
C TYR A 47 -8.88 -8.91 11.94
N PHE A 48 -9.68 -7.93 11.50
CA PHE A 48 -11.14 -8.07 11.52
C PHE A 48 -11.61 -9.27 10.69
N ALA A 49 -11.04 -9.46 9.50
CA ALA A 49 -11.35 -10.62 8.66
C ALA A 49 -11.01 -11.95 9.37
N ALA A 50 -9.88 -12.00 10.07
CA ALA A 50 -9.48 -13.17 10.85
C ALA A 50 -10.46 -13.45 12.00
N LEU A 51 -10.87 -12.43 12.76
CA LEU A 51 -11.88 -12.59 13.82
C LEU A 51 -13.19 -13.16 13.26
N TRP A 52 -13.64 -12.67 12.11
CA TRP A 52 -14.84 -13.19 11.45
C TRP A 52 -14.69 -14.65 11.02
N VAL A 53 -13.56 -15.04 10.41
CA VAL A 53 -13.27 -16.43 10.04
C VAL A 53 -13.25 -17.36 11.26
N LEU A 54 -12.70 -16.88 12.38
CA LEU A 54 -12.68 -17.58 13.66
C LEU A 54 -14.03 -17.57 14.38
N ARG A 55 -15.07 -16.96 13.79
CA ARG A 55 -16.41 -16.78 14.39
C ARG A 55 -16.42 -15.97 15.70
N LEU A 56 -15.38 -15.16 15.89
CA LEU A 56 -15.23 -14.21 17.01
C LEU A 56 -15.76 -12.81 16.66
N GLY A 57 -16.32 -12.66 15.46
CA GLY A 57 -16.93 -11.41 14.98
C GLY A 57 -17.85 -11.68 13.80
N THR A 58 -18.49 -10.63 13.32
CA THR A 58 -19.49 -10.65 12.26
C THR A 58 -18.94 -10.05 10.97
N LEU A 59 -19.50 -10.46 9.83
CA LEU A 59 -19.14 -9.85 8.54
C LEU A 59 -19.48 -8.34 8.51
N ALA A 60 -20.51 -7.92 9.23
CA ALA A 60 -20.88 -6.52 9.36
C ALA A 60 -19.78 -5.70 10.04
N GLU A 61 -19.15 -6.24 11.10
CA GLU A 61 -18.01 -5.61 11.77
C GLU A 61 -16.79 -5.52 10.85
N VAL A 62 -16.52 -6.56 10.05
CA VAL A 62 -15.46 -6.53 9.03
C VAL A 62 -15.71 -5.38 8.05
N ILE A 63 -16.90 -5.33 7.44
CA ILE A 63 -17.24 -4.30 6.45
C ILE A 63 -17.15 -2.90 7.08
N ALA A 64 -17.75 -2.69 8.24
CA ALA A 64 -17.72 -1.40 8.92
C ALA A 64 -16.31 -0.97 9.34
N GLY A 65 -15.50 -1.91 9.85
CA GLY A 65 -14.11 -1.70 10.22
C GLY A 65 -13.27 -1.31 9.01
N THR A 66 -13.31 -2.11 7.94
CA THR A 66 -12.56 -1.84 6.70
C THR A 66 -12.96 -0.52 6.05
N GLN A 67 -14.24 -0.13 6.08
CA GLN A 67 -14.68 1.16 5.54
C GLN A 67 -14.00 2.35 6.25
N ARG A 68 -13.85 2.30 7.57
CA ARG A 68 -13.16 3.35 8.36
C ARG A 68 -11.66 3.38 8.07
N LEU A 69 -11.07 2.22 7.78
CA LEU A 69 -9.64 2.07 7.51
C LEU A 69 -9.24 2.54 6.12
N HIS A 70 -10.17 2.79 5.20
CA HIS A 70 -9.82 3.36 3.89
C HIS A 70 -9.09 4.70 4.01
N LEU A 71 -9.48 5.56 4.96
CA LEU A 71 -8.83 6.85 5.15
C LEU A 71 -7.33 6.71 5.51
N PRO A 72 -6.93 6.00 6.58
CA PRO A 72 -5.53 5.81 6.90
C PRO A 72 -4.77 5.02 5.82
N ILE A 73 -5.38 4.04 5.15
CA ILE A 73 -4.75 3.35 4.01
C ILE A 73 -4.37 4.34 2.91
N TRP A 74 -5.31 5.19 2.48
CA TRP A 74 -5.05 6.18 1.42
C TRP A 74 -4.08 7.27 1.87
N LEU A 75 -4.15 7.71 3.13
CA LEU A 75 -3.19 8.66 3.69
C LEU A 75 -1.77 8.10 3.66
N GLY A 76 -1.59 6.85 4.10
CA GLY A 76 -0.32 6.14 4.00
C GLY A 76 0.16 5.99 2.55
N MET A 77 -0.72 5.64 1.62
CA MET A 77 -0.37 5.54 0.19
C MET A 77 0.07 6.88 -0.40
N ILE A 78 -0.64 7.97 -0.10
CA ILE A 78 -0.26 9.31 -0.57
C ILE A 78 1.10 9.70 0.00
N GLY A 79 1.31 9.49 1.29
CA GLY A 79 2.59 9.76 1.95
C GLY A 79 3.74 8.93 1.38
N LEU A 80 3.50 7.65 1.06
CA LEU A 80 4.50 6.77 0.43
C LEU A 80 4.90 7.23 -0.97
N VAL A 81 3.92 7.55 -1.80
CA VAL A 81 4.17 8.02 -3.17
C VAL A 81 4.88 9.36 -3.14
N SER A 82 4.40 10.32 -2.35
CA SER A 82 4.97 11.68 -2.30
C SER A 82 6.39 11.71 -1.72
N SER A 83 6.63 11.00 -0.62
CA SER A 83 7.97 10.91 -0.03
C SER A 83 8.93 10.06 -0.87
N GLY A 84 8.43 8.99 -1.51
CA GLY A 84 9.25 8.11 -2.35
C GLY A 84 9.85 8.83 -3.56
N MET A 85 9.20 9.89 -4.03
CA MET A 85 9.72 10.74 -5.11
C MET A 85 11.02 11.44 -4.73
N LEU A 86 11.22 11.70 -3.44
CA LEU A 86 12.38 12.43 -2.90
C LEU A 86 13.52 11.50 -2.50
N LEU A 87 13.33 10.18 -2.58
CA LEU A 87 14.32 9.17 -2.19
C LEU A 87 15.24 8.75 -3.35
N SER A 88 15.30 9.53 -4.42
CA SER A 88 16.17 9.32 -5.60
C SER A 88 16.14 7.87 -6.12
N PRO A 89 14.98 7.38 -6.59
CA PRO A 89 14.84 6.01 -7.06
C PRO A 89 15.67 5.74 -8.33
N ASP A 90 16.47 4.67 -8.32
CA ASP A 90 17.15 4.18 -9.52
C ASP A 90 16.16 3.41 -10.41
N LEU A 91 15.61 4.09 -11.42
CA LEU A 91 14.62 3.54 -12.36
C LEU A 91 15.24 2.57 -13.39
N SER A 92 16.57 2.48 -13.46
CA SER A 92 17.25 1.51 -14.32
C SER A 92 17.25 0.11 -13.71
N ALA A 93 17.21 0.02 -12.37
CA ALA A 93 17.19 -1.24 -11.64
C ALA A 93 15.85 -1.98 -11.76
N ASP A 94 15.91 -3.27 -12.10
CA ASP A 94 14.74 -4.14 -12.19
C ASP A 94 13.98 -4.25 -10.87
N THR A 95 14.69 -4.19 -9.74
CA THR A 95 14.09 -4.22 -8.40
C THR A 95 13.25 -2.98 -8.12
N THR A 96 13.69 -1.79 -8.53
CA THR A 96 12.89 -0.55 -8.43
C THR A 96 11.64 -0.64 -9.30
N ARG A 97 11.76 -1.17 -10.52
CA ARG A 97 10.61 -1.35 -11.43
C ARG A 97 9.59 -2.32 -10.85
N LEU A 98 10.05 -3.44 -10.28
CA LEU A 98 9.19 -4.40 -9.60
C LEU A 98 8.49 -3.78 -8.38
N LYS A 99 9.21 -3.00 -7.57
CA LYS A 99 8.61 -2.25 -6.44
C LYS A 99 7.52 -1.29 -6.93
N LEU A 100 7.78 -0.54 -8.00
CA LEU A 100 6.79 0.37 -8.59
C LEU A 100 5.58 -0.39 -9.16
N ALA A 101 5.78 -1.58 -9.72
CA ALA A 101 4.68 -2.45 -10.16
C ALA A 101 3.80 -2.89 -8.97
N PHE A 102 4.39 -3.24 -7.82
CA PHE A 102 3.62 -3.52 -6.61
C PHE A 102 2.85 -2.30 -6.10
N VAL A 103 3.48 -1.11 -6.08
CA VAL A 103 2.81 0.14 -5.69
C VAL A 103 1.64 0.45 -6.64
N PHE A 104 1.83 0.24 -7.94
CA PHE A 104 0.78 0.42 -8.93
C PHE A 104 -0.38 -0.55 -8.73
N ALA A 105 -0.07 -1.84 -8.54
CA ALA A 105 -1.05 -2.87 -8.23
C ALA A 105 -1.81 -2.53 -6.93
N LEU A 106 -1.15 -2.01 -5.90
CA LEU A 106 -1.80 -1.53 -4.67
C LEU A 106 -2.81 -0.42 -4.91
N LEU A 107 -2.46 0.57 -5.74
CA LEU A 107 -3.38 1.67 -6.05
C LEU A 107 -4.63 1.16 -6.77
N LEU A 108 -4.46 0.27 -7.75
CA LEU A 108 -5.60 -0.34 -8.46
C LEU A 108 -6.43 -1.22 -7.53
N ASN A 109 -5.77 -2.07 -6.75
CA ASN A 109 -6.42 -2.96 -5.80
C ASN A 109 -7.16 -2.17 -4.71
N GLY A 110 -6.63 -1.04 -4.24
CA GLY A 110 -7.28 -0.16 -3.27
C GLY A 110 -8.54 0.50 -3.81
N LEU A 111 -8.55 0.91 -5.09
CA LEU A 111 -9.76 1.41 -5.77
C LEU A 111 -10.81 0.30 -5.91
N TYR A 112 -10.38 -0.90 -6.32
CA TYR A 112 -11.24 -2.07 -6.42
C TYR A 112 -11.83 -2.46 -5.06
N ALA A 113 -11.00 -2.50 -4.01
CA ALA A 113 -11.38 -2.81 -2.63
C ALA A 113 -12.45 -1.86 -2.11
N ARG A 114 -12.30 -0.55 -2.36
CA ARG A 114 -13.30 0.45 -1.97
C ARG A 114 -14.64 0.22 -2.66
N ALA A 115 -14.62 -0.02 -3.97
CA ALA A 115 -15.82 -0.31 -4.74
C ALA A 115 -16.48 -1.63 -4.29
N LEU A 116 -15.68 -2.66 -4.01
CA LEU A 116 -16.13 -3.95 -3.51
C LEU A 116 -16.77 -3.82 -2.12
N GLY A 117 -16.11 -3.10 -1.21
CA GLY A 117 -16.63 -2.82 0.14
C GLY A 117 -17.98 -2.09 0.09
N GLY A 118 -18.15 -1.14 -0.83
CA GLY A 118 -19.45 -0.48 -1.05
C GLY A 118 -20.53 -1.45 -1.53
N ARG A 119 -20.20 -2.38 -2.44
CA ARG A 119 -21.14 -3.43 -2.89
C ARG A 119 -21.51 -4.39 -1.78
N MET A 120 -20.54 -4.78 -0.94
CA MET A 120 -20.78 -5.66 0.20
C MET A 120 -21.65 -4.98 1.26
N ALA A 121 -21.40 -3.69 1.54
CA ALA A 121 -22.24 -2.90 2.44
C ALA A 121 -23.68 -2.78 1.92
N ALA A 122 -23.86 -2.54 0.62
CA ALA A 122 -25.19 -2.47 0.00
C ALA A 122 -25.94 -3.80 0.00
N ALA A 123 -25.23 -4.93 -0.05
CA ALA A 123 -25.83 -6.27 0.00
C ALA A 123 -26.30 -6.67 1.42
N GLY A 124 -25.86 -5.97 2.47
CA GLY A 124 -26.29 -6.21 3.85
C GLY A 124 -26.00 -7.63 4.33
N THR A 125 -27.01 -8.35 4.82
CA THR A 125 -26.88 -9.72 5.33
C THR A 125 -26.78 -10.79 4.23
N ALA A 126 -27.06 -10.43 2.98
CA ALA A 126 -27.09 -11.35 1.85
C ALA A 126 -25.82 -11.26 0.97
N VAL A 127 -24.64 -11.09 1.59
CA VAL A 127 -23.38 -11.05 0.82
C VAL A 127 -23.10 -12.42 0.20
N GLY A 128 -23.26 -12.50 -1.12
CA GLY A 128 -23.00 -13.74 -1.86
C GLY A 128 -21.53 -14.17 -1.85
N THR A 129 -21.29 -15.47 -1.96
CA THR A 129 -19.95 -16.10 -1.95
C THR A 129 -19.00 -15.49 -2.97
N GLY A 130 -19.49 -15.07 -4.14
CA GLY A 130 -18.66 -14.42 -5.15
C GLY A 130 -18.05 -13.08 -4.69
N LEU A 131 -18.77 -12.29 -3.89
CA LEU A 131 -18.24 -11.05 -3.31
C LEU A 131 -17.21 -11.36 -2.20
N LEU A 132 -17.45 -12.39 -1.40
CA LEU A 132 -16.52 -12.84 -0.36
C LEU A 132 -15.19 -13.31 -0.97
N VAL A 133 -15.24 -14.15 -2.00
CA VAL A 133 -14.04 -14.63 -2.71
C VAL A 133 -13.26 -13.46 -3.31
N ARG A 134 -13.94 -12.49 -3.93
CA ARG A 134 -13.30 -11.26 -4.43
C ARG A 134 -12.66 -10.45 -3.30
N GLY A 135 -13.26 -10.42 -2.12
CA GLY A 135 -12.72 -9.77 -0.93
C GLY A 135 -11.42 -10.44 -0.46
N VAL A 136 -11.42 -11.77 -0.38
CA VAL A 136 -10.21 -12.55 -0.05
C VAL A 136 -9.10 -12.31 -1.07
N LEU A 137 -9.41 -12.38 -2.36
CA LEU A 137 -8.40 -12.13 -3.42
C LEU A 137 -7.83 -10.71 -3.32
N THR A 138 -8.67 -9.72 -3.02
CA THR A 138 -8.25 -8.32 -2.82
C THR A 138 -7.29 -8.20 -1.62
N SER A 139 -7.57 -8.87 -0.51
CA SER A 139 -6.69 -8.89 0.66
C SER A 139 -5.35 -9.58 0.34
N VAL A 140 -5.37 -10.73 -0.33
CA VAL A 140 -4.14 -11.44 -0.76
C VAL A 140 -3.26 -10.56 -1.65
N VAL A 141 -3.85 -9.94 -2.69
CA VAL A 141 -3.11 -9.02 -3.58
C VAL A 141 -2.52 -7.86 -2.79
N SER A 142 -3.28 -7.29 -1.85
CA SER A 142 -2.82 -6.21 -0.97
C SER A 142 -1.58 -6.65 -0.18
N GLN A 143 -1.67 -7.78 0.53
CA GLN A 143 -0.59 -8.31 1.37
C GLN A 143 0.66 -8.62 0.56
N SER A 144 0.53 -9.30 -0.59
CA SER A 144 1.68 -9.60 -1.45
C SER A 144 2.38 -8.34 -1.92
N CYS A 145 1.63 -7.31 -2.33
CA CYS A 145 2.23 -6.07 -2.80
C CYS A 145 2.86 -5.25 -1.68
N TRP A 146 2.22 -5.15 -0.51
CA TRP A 146 2.76 -4.45 0.65
C TRP A 146 4.07 -5.09 1.14
N TRP A 147 4.06 -6.39 1.43
CA TRP A 147 5.24 -7.09 1.90
C TRP A 147 6.32 -7.17 0.83
N GLY A 148 5.96 -7.37 -0.44
CA GLY A 148 6.90 -7.35 -1.55
C GLY A 148 7.61 -6.00 -1.68
N ALA A 149 6.87 -4.89 -1.62
CA ALA A 149 7.46 -3.55 -1.70
C ALA A 149 8.35 -3.20 -0.48
N VAL A 150 7.94 -3.60 0.73
CA VAL A 150 8.73 -3.44 1.96
C VAL A 150 10.02 -4.25 1.88
N TRP A 151 9.93 -5.51 1.47
CA TRP A 151 11.10 -6.39 1.32
C TRP A 151 12.11 -5.84 0.32
N ILE A 152 11.65 -5.42 -0.87
CA ILE A 152 12.53 -4.82 -1.88
C ILE A 152 13.19 -3.54 -1.33
N GLY A 153 12.42 -2.70 -0.63
CA GLY A 153 12.94 -1.49 0.00
C GLY A 153 14.05 -1.77 1.03
N PHE A 154 13.83 -2.77 1.89
CA PHE A 154 14.80 -3.22 2.87
C PHE A 154 16.06 -3.80 2.23
N ALA A 155 15.90 -4.71 1.26
CA ALA A 155 17.02 -5.34 0.55
C ALA A 155 17.88 -4.30 -0.19
N ALA A 156 17.27 -3.32 -0.84
CA ALA A 156 17.98 -2.23 -1.52
C ALA A 156 18.75 -1.34 -0.53
N ALA A 157 18.19 -1.06 0.65
CA ALA A 157 18.88 -0.30 1.69
C ALA A 157 20.09 -1.07 2.26
N GLN A 158 19.94 -2.36 2.52
CA GLN A 158 21.04 -3.22 2.98
C GLN A 158 22.19 -3.26 1.97
N ALA A 159 21.88 -3.45 0.67
CA ALA A 159 22.89 -3.48 -0.39
C ALA A 159 23.72 -2.19 -0.44
N ARG A 160 23.08 -1.02 -0.36
CA ARG A 160 23.79 0.28 -0.30
C ARG A 160 24.67 0.41 0.94
N SER A 161 24.20 -0.06 2.09
CA SER A 161 24.99 -0.02 3.34
C SER A 161 26.21 -0.95 3.32
N ALA A 162 26.14 -2.04 2.55
CA ALA A 162 27.25 -2.98 2.41
C ALA A 162 28.34 -2.41 1.49
N ILE A 163 27.93 -1.78 0.39
CA ILE A 163 28.85 -1.10 -0.54
C ILE A 163 29.59 0.06 0.14
N GLY A 164 28.91 0.88 0.94
CA GLY A 164 29.56 1.98 1.66
C GLY A 164 30.51 1.56 2.79
N ARG A 165 30.63 0.26 3.08
CA ARG A 165 31.56 -0.32 4.05
C ARG A 165 32.78 -0.99 3.40
N LEU A 166 32.80 -1.11 2.08
CA LEU A 166 33.91 -1.63 1.26
C LEU A 166 34.69 -0.46 0.64
#